data_AF-A0A2N1UB85-F1
#
_entry.id   AF-A0A2N1UB85-F1
#
_cell.length_a   1.000
_cell.length_b   1.000
_cell.length_c   1.000
_cell.angle_alpha   90.00
_cell.angle_beta   90.00
_cell.angle_gamma   90.00
#
_symmetry.space_group_name_H-M   'P 1'
#
loop_
_entity.id
_entity.type
_entity.pdbx_description
1 polymer ?
#
loop_
_entity_poly.entity_id
_entity_poly.type
_entity_poly.pdbx_seq_one_letter_code
_entity_poly.pdbx_strand_id
1 'polypeptide(L)'
;MKTKIKIMVFYLLAVILGGCVQPSLHPLFTENEVFYDPNLSGLWKASDSNETWHFSRFEETNGYKLVITQEDGKKGAFAAGLGKLENTLFLDVYPIESGEPGIDFYKEHLLGTHSFIMVLQMDPTLKIAIVDSEKVGKIIKADPNVVRYEKVDDKIILTAETGEIQRFVVDCGINAIDDANSIFDEPAEFIWLAEDANDNTDDEK
;
A
#
# COMPACT_ATOMS: atom_id res chain seq x y z
N MET A 1 -9.73 -25.81 51.36
CA MET A 1 -10.44 -26.05 50.07
C MET A 1 -9.61 -25.43 48.97
N LYS A 2 -9.04 -26.25 48.07
CA LYS A 2 -8.15 -25.78 46.98
C LYS A 2 -8.98 -25.64 45.71
N THR A 3 -9.40 -24.42 45.38
CA THR A 3 -10.18 -24.14 44.17
C THR A 3 -9.27 -24.24 42.97
N LYS A 4 -9.44 -25.29 42.17
CA LYS A 4 -8.73 -25.46 40.89
C LYS A 4 -9.37 -24.53 39.85
N ILE A 5 -8.67 -23.44 39.54
CA ILE A 5 -9.01 -22.54 38.44
C ILE A 5 -8.78 -23.34 37.14
N LYS A 6 -9.87 -23.76 36.49
CA LYS A 6 -9.83 -24.27 35.11
C LYS A 6 -9.78 -23.06 34.18
N ILE A 7 -8.57 -22.66 33.81
CA ILE A 7 -8.32 -21.77 32.68
C ILE A 7 -8.68 -22.58 31.42
N MET A 8 -9.92 -22.48 30.96
CA MET A 8 -10.32 -23.03 29.67
C MET A 8 -10.01 -21.96 28.62
N VAL A 9 -8.78 -22.06 28.13
CA VAL A 9 -8.21 -21.34 26.99
C VAL A 9 -9.13 -21.56 25.77
N PHE A 10 -9.97 -20.59 25.46
CA PHE A 10 -10.72 -20.55 24.20
C PHE A 10 -9.88 -19.77 23.19
N TYR A 11 -8.84 -20.42 22.66
CA TYR A 11 -8.18 -19.98 21.43
C TYR A 11 -9.14 -20.26 20.28
N LEU A 12 -10.03 -19.30 19.99
CA LEU A 12 -10.84 -19.32 18.78
C LEU A 12 -11.12 -17.89 18.33
N LEU A 13 -10.09 -17.25 17.77
CA LEU A 13 -10.20 -16.46 16.55
C LEU A 13 -8.76 -16.16 16.10
N ALA A 14 -8.18 -17.06 15.30
CA ALA A 14 -7.18 -16.60 14.35
C ALA A 14 -7.96 -15.77 13.33
N VAL A 15 -8.21 -14.50 13.67
CA VAL A 15 -8.66 -13.52 12.68
C VAL A 15 -7.50 -13.46 11.71
N ILE A 16 -7.75 -13.89 10.49
CA ILE A 16 -6.84 -13.65 9.37
C ILE A 16 -6.94 -12.14 9.12
N LEU A 17 -6.28 -11.32 9.95
CA LEU A 17 -6.14 -9.88 9.78
C LEU A 17 -5.08 -9.60 8.70
N GLY A 18 -5.20 -10.27 7.56
CA GLY A 18 -4.57 -9.79 6.34
C GLY A 18 -5.47 -8.70 5.81
N GLY A 19 -5.29 -7.47 6.28
CA GLY A 19 -5.98 -6.30 5.75
C GLY A 19 -5.83 -6.31 4.23
N CYS A 20 -6.95 -6.34 3.51
CA CYS A 20 -6.89 -6.14 2.06
C CYS A 20 -6.51 -4.68 1.81
N VAL A 21 -5.60 -4.46 0.87
CA VAL A 21 -5.25 -3.10 0.42
C VAL A 21 -6.49 -2.42 -0.14
N GLN A 22 -6.83 -1.22 0.34
CA GLN A 22 -8.00 -0.48 -0.13
C GLN A 22 -7.76 0.07 -1.55
N PRO A 23 -8.49 -0.40 -2.58
CA PRO A 23 -8.34 0.10 -3.94
C PRO A 23 -9.00 1.46 -4.12
N SER A 24 -8.40 2.27 -4.99
CA SER A 24 -8.93 3.54 -5.48
C SER A 24 -8.82 3.62 -7.01
N LEU A 25 -9.84 4.18 -7.68
CA LEU A 25 -9.78 4.42 -9.13
C LEU A 25 -8.90 5.61 -9.51
N HIS A 26 -8.79 6.60 -8.62
CA HIS A 26 -8.03 7.82 -8.86
C HIS A 26 -6.78 7.84 -7.98
N PRO A 27 -5.70 8.48 -8.44
CA PRO A 27 -4.47 8.60 -7.67
C PRO A 27 -4.64 9.52 -6.46
N LEU A 28 -3.76 9.36 -5.47
CA LEU A 28 -3.63 10.26 -4.32
C LEU A 28 -2.93 11.57 -4.70
N PHE A 29 -2.10 11.56 -5.75
CA PHE A 29 -1.29 12.70 -6.16
C PHE A 29 -1.41 12.94 -7.67
N THR A 30 -1.36 14.20 -8.05
CA THR A 30 -1.08 14.61 -9.43
C THR A 30 0.43 14.52 -9.72
N GLU A 31 0.81 14.49 -10.99
CA GLU A 31 2.22 14.37 -11.41
C GLU A 31 3.12 15.46 -10.79
N ASN A 32 2.61 16.67 -10.60
CA ASN A 32 3.37 17.80 -10.03
C ASN A 32 3.54 17.73 -8.50
N GLU A 33 2.80 16.85 -7.83
CA GLU A 33 2.90 16.61 -6.38
C GLU A 33 3.87 15.47 -6.05
N VAL A 34 4.28 14.69 -7.07
CA VAL A 34 5.23 13.59 -6.93
C VAL A 34 6.67 14.10 -7.02
N PHE A 35 7.48 13.73 -6.05
CA PHE A 35 8.90 14.06 -6.00
C PHE A 35 9.77 12.82 -5.74
N TYR A 36 11.03 12.94 -6.14
CA TYR A 36 12.03 11.89 -5.94
C TYR A 36 12.82 12.13 -4.65
N ASP A 37 12.87 11.12 -3.78
CA ASP A 37 13.76 11.00 -2.64
C ASP A 37 14.71 9.79 -2.82
N PRO A 38 16.04 10.00 -2.95
CA PRO A 38 16.99 8.92 -3.13
C PRO A 38 17.09 7.97 -1.93
N ASN A 39 16.65 8.37 -0.74
CA ASN A 39 16.70 7.51 0.45
C ASN A 39 15.73 6.32 0.35
N LEU A 40 14.73 6.38 -0.52
CA LEU A 40 13.81 5.26 -0.74
C LEU A 40 14.37 4.24 -1.76
N SER A 41 15.26 4.67 -2.65
CA SER A 41 15.83 3.81 -3.70
C SER A 41 16.67 2.68 -3.11
N GLY A 42 16.47 1.46 -3.62
CA GLY A 42 17.20 0.26 -3.20
C GLY A 42 16.31 -0.91 -2.81
N LEU A 43 16.95 -1.94 -2.27
CA LEU A 43 16.32 -3.18 -1.87
C LEU A 43 16.05 -3.19 -0.37
N TRP A 44 14.78 -3.38 -0.03
CA TRP A 44 14.25 -3.48 1.32
C TRP A 44 13.71 -4.89 1.57
N LYS A 45 13.86 -5.40 2.78
CA LYS A 45 13.29 -6.68 3.21
C LYS A 45 12.39 -6.49 4.41
N ALA A 46 11.18 -7.04 4.35
CA ALA A 46 10.28 -7.06 5.50
C ALA A 46 10.96 -7.76 6.69
N SER A 47 10.87 -7.14 7.86
CA SER A 47 11.59 -7.60 9.07
C SER A 47 11.09 -8.94 9.61
N ASP A 48 9.83 -9.28 9.33
CA ASP A 48 9.12 -10.45 9.86
C ASP A 48 8.93 -11.59 8.84
N SER A 49 9.31 -11.38 7.58
CA SER A 49 9.07 -12.30 6.47
C SER A 49 10.24 -12.32 5.49
N ASN A 50 10.14 -13.12 4.42
CA ASN A 50 11.10 -13.07 3.30
C ASN A 50 10.64 -12.17 2.14
N GLU A 51 9.58 -11.39 2.32
CA GLU A 51 9.13 -10.42 1.33
C GLU A 51 10.18 -9.31 1.13
N THR A 52 10.39 -8.90 -0.13
CA THR A 52 11.30 -7.81 -0.47
C THR A 52 10.67 -6.80 -1.41
N TRP A 53 11.03 -5.53 -1.21
CA TRP A 53 10.57 -4.39 -1.99
C TRP A 53 11.78 -3.71 -2.60
N HIS A 54 11.82 -3.63 -3.92
CA HIS A 54 12.89 -2.98 -4.66
C HIS A 54 12.36 -1.73 -5.34
N PHE A 55 12.83 -0.56 -4.91
CA PHE A 55 12.53 0.72 -5.52
C PHE A 55 13.67 1.13 -6.45
N SER A 56 13.34 1.32 -7.72
CA SER A 56 14.25 1.89 -8.73
C SER A 56 13.59 3.11 -9.35
N ARG A 57 14.37 4.14 -9.70
CA ARG A 57 13.81 5.38 -10.26
C ARG A 57 13.38 5.18 -11.71
N PHE A 58 12.26 5.76 -12.13
CA PHE A 58 11.97 5.91 -13.56
C PHE A 58 12.87 6.97 -14.21
N GLU A 59 13.38 6.70 -15.41
CA GLU A 59 14.30 7.63 -16.10
C GLU A 59 13.65 8.99 -16.42
N GLU A 60 12.39 8.97 -16.85
CA GLU A 60 11.69 10.15 -17.38
C GLU A 60 10.79 10.86 -16.36
N THR A 61 10.63 10.31 -15.15
CA THR A 61 9.71 10.86 -14.14
C THR A 61 10.35 10.95 -12.75
N ASN A 62 9.63 11.56 -11.81
CA ASN A 62 10.00 11.56 -10.39
C ASN A 62 9.52 10.31 -9.65
N GLY A 63 8.84 9.38 -10.33
CA GLY A 63 8.33 8.15 -9.74
C GLY A 63 9.35 7.03 -9.69
N TYR A 64 8.93 5.91 -9.13
CA TYR A 64 9.71 4.70 -8.96
C TYR A 64 9.01 3.53 -9.66
N LYS A 65 9.80 2.62 -10.22
CA LYS A 65 9.39 1.23 -10.41
C LYS A 65 9.61 0.50 -9.09
N LEU A 66 8.52 0.01 -8.51
CA LEU A 66 8.50 -0.83 -7.32
C LEU A 66 8.30 -2.29 -7.75
N VAL A 67 9.25 -3.16 -7.40
CA VAL A 67 9.09 -4.61 -7.56
C VAL A 67 8.96 -5.24 -6.18
N ILE A 68 7.80 -5.87 -5.93
CA ILE A 68 7.54 -6.62 -4.70
C ILE A 68 7.75 -8.10 -5.01
N THR A 69 8.61 -8.77 -4.24
CA THR A 69 8.81 -10.23 -4.28
C THR A 69 8.25 -10.83 -3.00
N GLN A 70 7.22 -11.66 -3.13
CA GLN A 70 6.60 -12.36 -2.00
C GLN A 70 7.48 -13.52 -1.52
N GLU A 71 7.17 -14.06 -0.34
CA GLU A 71 7.91 -15.19 0.24
C GLU A 71 7.95 -16.43 -0.66
N ASP A 72 6.89 -16.66 -1.45
CA ASP A 72 6.82 -17.78 -2.40
C ASP A 72 7.56 -17.51 -3.72
N GLY A 73 8.23 -16.37 -3.84
CA GLY A 73 9.02 -15.94 -4.98
C GLY A 73 8.22 -15.27 -6.09
N LYS A 74 6.89 -15.17 -5.97
CA LYS A 74 6.08 -14.41 -6.94
C LYS A 74 6.42 -12.94 -6.89
N LYS A 75 6.38 -12.30 -8.06
CA LYS A 75 6.72 -10.89 -8.22
C LYS A 75 5.56 -10.10 -8.80
N GLY A 76 5.40 -8.88 -8.32
CA GLY A 76 4.56 -7.85 -8.92
C GLY A 76 5.36 -6.58 -9.17
N ALA A 77 5.14 -5.93 -10.30
CA ALA A 77 5.75 -4.65 -10.63
C ALA A 77 4.70 -3.54 -10.59
N PHE A 78 5.09 -2.39 -10.05
CA PHE A 78 4.20 -1.27 -9.79
C PHE A 78 4.91 0.05 -10.12
N ALA A 79 4.16 1.03 -10.60
CA ALA A 79 4.56 2.41 -10.58
C ALA A 79 4.25 2.95 -9.20
N ALA A 80 5.20 3.65 -8.59
CA ALA A 80 5.03 4.26 -7.28
C ALA A 80 5.38 5.75 -7.34
N GLY A 81 4.48 6.61 -6.91
CA GLY A 81 4.70 8.05 -6.73
C GLY A 81 4.85 8.40 -5.26
N LEU A 82 5.97 9.00 -4.86
CA LEU A 82 6.14 9.55 -3.52
C LEU A 82 5.65 11.00 -3.49
N GLY A 83 4.66 11.28 -2.64
CA GLY A 83 4.10 12.60 -2.44
C GLY A 83 3.92 12.91 -0.96
N LYS A 84 3.40 14.10 -0.67
CA LYS A 84 3.22 14.59 0.69
C LYS A 84 1.85 15.20 0.89
N LEU A 85 1.14 14.74 1.92
CA LEU A 85 -0.08 15.38 2.42
C LEU A 85 0.24 15.97 3.78
N GLU A 86 0.00 17.27 3.93
CA GLU A 86 0.42 18.04 5.10
C GLU A 86 1.92 17.83 5.42
N ASN A 87 2.24 17.16 6.52
CA ASN A 87 3.60 16.83 6.93
C ASN A 87 3.98 15.35 6.78
N THR A 88 3.09 14.55 6.18
CA THR A 88 3.21 13.09 6.12
C THR A 88 3.46 12.63 4.69
N LEU A 89 4.39 11.68 4.54
CA LEU A 89 4.76 11.09 3.26
C LEU A 89 3.84 9.93 2.90
N PHE A 90 3.54 9.81 1.62
CA PHE A 90 2.75 8.71 1.09
C PHE A 90 3.31 8.20 -0.24
N LEU A 91 3.21 6.88 -0.44
CA LEU A 91 3.33 6.26 -1.75
C LEU A 91 1.93 6.03 -2.31
N ASP A 92 1.75 6.47 -3.55
CA ASP A 92 0.67 6.02 -4.43
C ASP A 92 1.23 4.91 -5.33
N VAL A 93 0.70 3.71 -5.21
CA VAL A 93 1.15 2.51 -5.93
C VAL A 93 0.08 2.07 -6.92
N TYR A 94 0.50 1.86 -8.17
CA TYR A 94 -0.36 1.43 -9.28
C TYR A 94 0.29 0.27 -10.04
N PRO A 95 -0.44 -0.81 -10.39
CA PRO A 95 0.14 -1.97 -11.06
C PRO A 95 0.68 -1.61 -12.45
N ILE A 96 1.90 -2.04 -12.74
CA ILE A 96 2.42 -2.07 -14.11
C ILE A 96 1.97 -3.39 -14.71
N GLU A 97 1.41 -3.34 -15.91
CA GLU A 97 0.98 -4.53 -16.62
C GLU A 97 2.17 -5.49 -16.76
N SER A 98 2.02 -6.73 -16.24
CA SER A 98 3.03 -7.74 -16.47
C SER A 98 3.01 -8.09 -17.96
N GLY A 99 4.18 -8.05 -18.60
CA GLY A 99 4.37 -8.46 -20.00
C GLY A 99 4.10 -9.95 -20.25
N GLU A 100 3.37 -10.64 -19.36
CA GLU A 100 3.02 -12.03 -19.53
C GLU A 100 2.13 -12.21 -20.77
N PRO A 101 2.39 -13.25 -21.59
CA PRO A 101 1.58 -13.55 -22.74
C PRO A 101 0.16 -13.89 -22.29
N GLY A 102 -0.78 -13.01 -22.63
CA GLY A 102 -2.21 -13.16 -22.37
C GLY A 102 -2.99 -12.81 -23.63
N ILE A 103 -4.28 -13.14 -23.66
CA ILE A 103 -5.16 -12.69 -24.73
C ILE A 103 -5.40 -11.19 -24.51
N ASP A 104 -5.04 -10.33 -25.48
CA ASP A 104 -5.20 -8.87 -25.37
C ASP A 104 -6.61 -8.48 -24.90
N PHE A 105 -7.63 -9.14 -25.44
CA PHE A 105 -9.02 -8.90 -25.03
C PHE A 105 -9.26 -9.18 -23.55
N TYR A 106 -8.60 -10.17 -22.94
CA TYR A 106 -8.71 -10.42 -21.50
C TYR A 106 -8.06 -9.30 -20.68
N LYS A 107 -6.90 -8.79 -21.13
CA LYS A 107 -6.17 -7.69 -20.46
C LYS A 107 -6.97 -6.39 -20.45
N GLU A 108 -7.70 -6.10 -21.53
CA GLU A 108 -8.64 -4.98 -21.62
C GLU A 108 -9.83 -5.06 -20.62
N HIS A 109 -10.04 -6.22 -19.98
CA HIS A 109 -11.05 -6.38 -18.92
C HIS A 109 -10.45 -6.28 -17.51
N LEU A 110 -9.13 -6.11 -17.38
CA LEU A 110 -8.46 -5.89 -16.11
C LEU A 110 -8.34 -4.39 -15.86
N LEU A 111 -8.92 -3.92 -14.76
CA LEU A 111 -8.81 -2.54 -14.33
C LEU A 111 -7.75 -2.43 -13.22
N GLY A 112 -6.69 -1.69 -13.49
CA GLY A 112 -5.71 -1.30 -12.48
C GLY A 112 -6.32 -0.33 -11.47
N THR A 113 -5.89 -0.42 -10.21
CA THR A 113 -6.32 0.50 -9.15
C THR A 113 -5.12 1.01 -8.39
N HIS A 114 -5.27 2.19 -7.83
CA HIS A 114 -4.31 2.81 -6.94
C HIS A 114 -4.46 2.27 -5.52
N SER A 115 -3.35 2.25 -4.80
CA SER A 115 -3.27 1.88 -3.39
C SER A 115 -2.35 2.85 -2.68
N PHE A 116 -2.70 3.23 -1.46
CA PHE A 116 -1.99 4.27 -0.72
C PHE A 116 -1.28 3.69 0.49
N ILE A 117 -0.04 4.13 0.68
CA ILE A 117 0.83 3.65 1.74
C ILE A 117 1.42 4.86 2.45
N MET A 118 1.16 5.00 3.74
CA MET A 118 1.81 5.99 4.58
C MET A 118 3.26 5.59 4.80
N VAL A 119 4.19 6.54 4.64
CA VAL A 119 5.60 6.36 4.99
C VAL A 119 5.87 7.10 6.29
N LEU A 120 6.01 6.34 7.37
CA LEU A 120 6.21 6.84 8.74
C LEU A 120 7.67 7.19 9.01
N GLN A 121 8.58 6.44 8.38
CA GLN A 121 10.02 6.56 8.59
C GLN A 121 10.76 5.96 7.37
N MET A 122 11.90 6.53 6.98
CA MET A 122 12.80 5.94 5.98
C MET A 122 14.18 5.55 6.57
N ASP A 123 14.58 6.15 7.70
CA ASP A 123 15.88 5.90 8.36
C ASP A 123 15.68 5.71 9.88
N PRO A 124 16.34 4.73 10.54
CA PRO A 124 17.29 3.75 9.98
C PRO A 124 16.63 2.57 9.25
N THR A 125 15.32 2.46 9.34
CA THR A 125 14.49 1.43 8.69
C THR A 125 13.32 2.09 8.01
N LEU A 126 12.82 1.47 6.95
CA LEU A 126 11.61 1.91 6.28
C LEU A 126 10.40 1.38 7.08
N LYS A 127 9.57 2.29 7.59
CA LYS A 127 8.32 1.95 8.26
C LYS A 127 7.15 2.49 7.47
N ILE A 128 6.22 1.61 7.14
CA ILE A 128 5.07 1.92 6.30
C ILE A 128 3.79 1.39 6.92
N ALA A 129 2.66 2.02 6.61
CA ALA A 129 1.35 1.53 6.96
C ALA A 129 0.42 1.66 5.75
N ILE A 130 -0.29 0.59 5.41
CA ILE A 130 -1.17 0.50 4.24
C ILE A 130 -2.59 0.89 4.65
N VAL A 131 -3.36 1.47 3.74
CA VAL A 131 -4.79 1.69 3.97
C VAL A 131 -5.53 0.35 4.03
N ASP A 132 -6.14 0.06 5.17
CA ASP A 132 -6.86 -1.17 5.46
C ASP A 132 -8.33 -1.10 5.00
N SER A 133 -8.72 -1.97 4.08
CA SER A 133 -10.08 -2.00 3.52
C SER A 133 -11.17 -2.25 4.57
N GLU A 134 -10.90 -3.02 5.62
CA GLU A 134 -11.90 -3.29 6.65
C GLU A 134 -12.13 -2.06 7.52
N LYS A 135 -11.05 -1.33 7.87
CA LYS A 135 -11.13 -0.06 8.61
C LYS A 135 -11.88 0.99 7.78
N VAL A 136 -11.54 1.13 6.49
CA VAL A 136 -12.26 2.00 5.56
C VAL A 136 -13.74 1.63 5.48
N GLY A 137 -14.06 0.33 5.36
CA GLY A 137 -15.44 -0.15 5.33
C GLY A 137 -16.22 0.16 6.61
N LYS A 138 -15.58 0.13 7.79
CA LYS A 138 -16.22 0.53 9.06
C LYS A 138 -16.53 2.03 9.08
N ILE A 139 -15.61 2.87 8.61
CA ILE A 139 -15.80 4.33 8.55
C ILE A 139 -16.93 4.67 7.57
N ILE A 140 -16.91 4.10 6.36
CA ILE A 140 -17.98 4.30 5.37
C ILE A 140 -19.34 3.80 5.89
N LYS A 141 -19.37 2.70 6.65
CA LYS A 141 -20.61 2.23 7.26
C LYS A 141 -21.17 3.20 8.30
N ALA A 142 -20.29 3.90 9.04
CA ALA A 142 -20.67 4.90 10.03
C ALA A 142 -21.12 6.22 9.38
N ASP A 143 -20.43 6.64 8.32
CA ASP A 143 -20.79 7.79 7.49
C ASP A 143 -20.59 7.48 5.99
N PRO A 144 -21.66 7.10 5.27
CA PRO A 144 -21.57 6.76 3.85
C PRO A 144 -21.19 7.93 2.92
N ASN A 145 -21.20 9.18 3.40
CA ASN A 145 -20.86 10.36 2.60
C ASN A 145 -19.43 10.84 2.82
N VAL A 146 -18.65 10.16 3.67
CA VAL A 146 -17.29 10.56 4.05
C VAL A 146 -16.32 10.57 2.85
N VAL A 147 -16.56 9.68 1.88
CA VAL A 147 -15.82 9.60 0.61
C VAL A 147 -16.69 8.87 -0.41
N ARG A 148 -16.62 9.25 -1.68
CA ARG A 148 -17.30 8.51 -2.75
C ARG A 148 -16.67 7.14 -2.97
N TYR A 149 -17.53 6.12 -3.02
CA TYR A 149 -17.14 4.74 -3.23
C TYR A 149 -18.21 4.01 -4.04
N GLU A 150 -17.81 2.88 -4.62
CA GLU A 150 -18.72 1.90 -5.19
C GLU A 150 -18.50 0.55 -4.52
N LYS A 151 -19.59 -0.22 -4.40
CA LYS A 151 -19.51 -1.61 -3.95
C LYS A 151 -19.60 -2.53 -5.16
N VAL A 152 -18.50 -3.20 -5.49
CA VAL A 152 -18.42 -4.19 -6.56
C VAL A 152 -18.16 -5.55 -5.92
N ASP A 153 -19.10 -6.48 -6.11
CA ASP A 153 -19.19 -7.72 -5.34
C ASP A 153 -19.14 -7.43 -3.82
N ASP A 154 -18.15 -7.95 -3.10
CA ASP A 154 -17.93 -7.69 -1.67
C ASP A 154 -16.79 -6.71 -1.40
N LYS A 155 -16.30 -6.00 -2.41
CA LYS A 155 -15.22 -5.02 -2.30
C LYS A 155 -15.74 -3.59 -2.36
N ILE A 156 -15.15 -2.74 -1.53
CA ILE A 156 -15.31 -1.28 -1.62
C ILE A 156 -14.19 -0.77 -2.53
N ILE A 157 -14.55 0.02 -3.54
CA ILE A 157 -13.61 0.71 -4.42
C ILE A 157 -13.84 2.20 -4.24
N LEU A 158 -12.80 2.95 -3.88
CA LEU A 158 -12.91 4.41 -3.82
C LEU A 158 -13.01 4.99 -5.22
N THR A 159 -13.99 5.85 -5.45
CA THR A 159 -14.29 6.48 -6.75
C THR A 159 -14.30 8.01 -6.67
N ALA A 160 -13.92 8.55 -5.51
CA ALA A 160 -13.69 9.96 -5.31
C ALA A 160 -12.54 10.47 -6.19
N GLU A 161 -12.62 11.73 -6.63
CA GLU A 161 -11.52 12.40 -7.32
C GLU A 161 -10.35 12.64 -6.36
N THR A 162 -9.13 12.81 -6.89
CA THR A 162 -7.88 12.96 -6.10
C THR A 162 -8.01 13.93 -4.93
N GLY A 163 -8.54 15.14 -5.13
CA GLY A 163 -8.66 16.12 -4.04
C GLY A 163 -9.65 15.72 -2.93
N GLU A 164 -10.64 14.88 -3.23
CA GLU A 164 -11.56 14.32 -2.22
C GLU A 164 -10.92 13.13 -1.48
N ILE A 165 -10.20 12.27 -2.20
CA ILE A 165 -9.38 11.20 -1.60
C ILE A 165 -8.37 11.79 -0.62
N GLN A 166 -7.65 12.85 -1.01
CA GLN A 166 -6.68 13.50 -0.15
C GLN A 166 -7.31 13.98 1.17
N ARG A 167 -8.51 14.61 1.11
CA ARG A 167 -9.25 15.01 2.32
C ARG A 167 -9.63 13.82 3.17
N PHE A 168 -10.12 12.74 2.57
CA PHE A 168 -10.45 11.51 3.29
C PHE A 168 -9.22 10.90 3.99
N VAL A 169 -8.08 10.85 3.32
CA VAL A 169 -6.81 10.35 3.90
C VAL A 169 -6.31 11.24 5.03
N VAL A 170 -6.44 12.56 4.90
CA VAL A 170 -6.09 13.51 5.98
C VAL A 170 -7.03 13.32 7.18
N ASP A 171 -8.34 13.35 6.97
CA ASP A 171 -9.32 13.37 8.06
C ASP A 171 -9.44 12.02 8.76
N CYS A 172 -9.54 10.92 8.00
CA CYS A 172 -9.73 9.57 8.54
C CYS A 172 -8.42 8.82 8.76
N GLY A 173 -7.29 9.38 8.35
CA GLY A 173 -5.98 8.76 8.46
C GLY A 173 -5.03 9.57 9.33
N ILE A 174 -4.52 10.70 8.81
CA ILE A 174 -3.51 11.52 9.50
C ILE A 174 -4.06 12.07 10.82
N ASN A 175 -5.23 12.72 10.79
CA ASN A 175 -5.85 13.34 11.95
C ASN A 175 -6.37 12.32 12.98
N ALA A 176 -6.52 11.06 12.57
CA ALA A 176 -7.00 9.96 13.39
C ALA A 176 -5.90 8.95 13.73
N ILE A 177 -4.62 9.23 13.47
CA ILE A 177 -3.54 8.23 13.52
C ILE A 177 -3.37 7.56 14.89
N ASP A 178 -3.66 8.28 15.98
CA ASP A 178 -3.62 7.78 17.35
C ASP A 178 -4.96 7.18 17.82
N ASP A 179 -6.00 7.22 16.99
CA ASP A 179 -7.30 6.60 17.24
C ASP A 179 -7.33 5.19 16.62
N ALA A 180 -8.02 4.27 17.30
CA ALA A 180 -8.37 2.97 16.74
C ALA A 180 -9.22 3.07 15.44
N ASN A 181 -9.73 4.27 15.14
CA ASN A 181 -10.50 4.58 13.94
C ASN A 181 -9.67 5.07 12.74
N SER A 182 -8.33 5.12 12.82
CA SER A 182 -7.48 5.39 11.66
C SER A 182 -7.74 4.39 10.51
N ILE A 183 -7.66 4.84 9.26
CA ILE A 183 -7.75 3.96 8.07
C ILE A 183 -6.51 3.09 7.84
N PHE A 184 -5.40 3.35 8.53
CA PHE A 184 -4.14 2.61 8.32
C PHE A 184 -4.07 1.35 9.17
N ASP A 185 -3.42 0.31 8.66
CA ASP A 185 -3.07 -0.90 9.41
C ASP A 185 -1.95 -0.65 10.43
N GLU A 186 -1.51 -1.72 11.10
CA GLU A 186 -0.33 -1.64 11.97
C GLU A 186 0.93 -1.48 11.12
N PRO A 187 1.86 -0.58 11.49
CA PRO A 187 3.05 -0.33 10.69
C PRO A 187 3.91 -1.58 10.48
N ALA A 188 4.25 -1.86 9.22
CA ALA A 188 5.25 -2.82 8.83
C ALA A 188 6.64 -2.19 8.78
N GLU A 189 7.67 -2.94 9.20
CA GLU A 189 9.06 -2.50 9.20
C GLU A 189 9.89 -3.28 8.20
N PHE A 190 10.69 -2.55 7.42
CA PHE A 190 11.57 -3.07 6.39
C PHE A 190 13.02 -2.65 6.67
N ILE A 191 13.92 -3.61 6.53
CA ILE A 191 15.36 -3.47 6.74
C ILE A 191 16.01 -3.25 5.37
N TRP A 192 16.88 -2.25 5.29
CA TRP A 192 17.68 -1.99 4.11
C TRP A 192 18.65 -3.16 3.84
N LEU A 193 18.71 -3.65 2.61
CA LEU A 193 19.61 -4.73 2.19
C LEU A 193 20.72 -4.29 1.26
N ALA A 194 20.40 -3.48 0.26
CA ALA A 194 21.35 -3.08 -0.78
C ALA A 194 20.91 -1.79 -1.47
N GLU A 195 21.87 -1.08 -2.05
CA GLU A 195 21.61 0.04 -2.96
C GLU A 195 20.91 -0.46 -4.23
N ASP A 196 20.21 0.45 -4.91
CA ASP A 196 19.69 0.19 -6.24
C ASP A 196 20.89 0.02 -7.19
N ALA A 197 21.23 -1.22 -7.52
CA ALA A 197 22.17 -1.48 -8.60
C ALA A 197 21.43 -1.07 -9.88
N ASN A 198 21.90 -0.01 -10.57
CA ASN A 198 21.45 0.31 -11.92
C ASN A 198 21.54 -0.98 -12.76
N ASP A 199 20.40 -1.64 -12.94
CA ASP A 199 20.28 -2.79 -13.82
C ASP A 199 20.23 -2.26 -15.24
N ASN A 200 21.35 -1.67 -15.68
CA ASN A 200 21.70 -1.59 -17.09
C ASN A 200 22.05 -3.01 -17.54
N THR A 201 21.05 -3.89 -17.55
CA THR A 201 21.07 -5.03 -18.45
C THR A 201 20.12 -4.70 -19.57
N ASP A 202 20.75 -4.31 -20.67
CA ASP A 202 20.17 -4.28 -22.00
C ASP A 202 19.30 -5.53 -22.21
N ASP A 203 17.99 -5.34 -22.34
CA ASP A 203 17.17 -6.26 -23.14
C ASP A 203 17.50 -6.02 -24.63
N GLU A 204 18.76 -6.29 -25.01
CA GLU A 204 19.08 -6.75 -26.35
C GLU A 204 18.51 -8.17 -26.49
N LYS A 205 17.32 -8.28 -27.08
CA LYS A 205 16.99 -9.35 -28.03
C LYS A 205 15.77 -9.07 -28.88
#